data_AF-A0A7S2EHX7-F1
#
_entry.id   AF-A0A7S2EHX7-F1
#
_cell.length_a   1.000
_cell.length_b   1.000
_cell.length_c   1.000
_cell.angle_alpha   90.00
_cell.angle_beta   90.00
_cell.angle_gamma   90.00
#
_symmetry.space_group_name_H-M   'P 1'
#
loop_
_entity.id
_entity.type
_entity.pdbx_description
1 polymer ?
#
loop_
_entity_poly.entity_id
_entity_poly.type
_entity_poly.pdbx_seq_one_letter_code
_entity_poly.pdbx_strand_id
1 'polypeptide(L)'
;HVGGGAINLVSKVQVLDAEMMKRKPNNTKEVLQKYRAAIASAARSGFLQDAALFHFLCADYCQTVDSLEHEHESHLHKAHEYYTSWGASEVARSLERRYPQVFRRRSGTRPSLGSRGHRSSTKYETTVDIARRHSSGVSDLDESAEFKT
;
A
#
# COMPACT_ATOMS: atom_id res chain seq x y z
N HIS A 1 -2.88 -11.73 30.73
CA HIS A 1 -2.38 -12.30 29.47
C HIS A 1 -1.27 -11.37 28.99
N VAL A 2 -0.01 -11.64 29.34
CA VAL A 2 1.12 -10.80 28.93
C VAL A 2 1.44 -11.19 27.50
N GLY A 3 0.89 -10.43 26.54
CA GLY A 3 1.30 -10.54 25.15
C GLY A 3 2.77 -10.16 25.08
N GLY A 4 3.65 -11.17 25.06
CA GLY A 4 5.05 -10.96 24.78
C GLY A 4 5.13 -10.23 23.45
N GLY A 5 5.55 -8.97 23.48
CA GLY A 5 5.69 -8.17 22.27
C GLY A 5 6.56 -8.96 21.31
N ALA A 6 5.98 -9.37 20.18
CA ALA A 6 6.74 -10.09 19.17
C ALA A 6 7.81 -9.11 18.68
N ILE A 7 9.07 -9.35 19.04
CA ILE A 7 10.20 -8.53 18.60
C ILE A 7 10.82 -9.25 17.42
N ASN A 8 10.93 -8.59 16.26
CA ASN A 8 11.71 -9.12 15.16
C ASN A 8 13.20 -8.89 15.38
N LEU A 9 13.85 -9.83 16.08
CA LEU A 9 15.29 -9.76 16.33
C LEU A 9 16.11 -9.85 15.04
N VAL A 10 15.65 -10.61 14.04
CA VAL A 10 16.36 -10.80 12.78
C VAL A 10 16.48 -9.47 12.03
N SER A 11 15.37 -8.73 11.88
CA SER A 11 15.38 -7.46 11.18
C SER A 11 16.18 -6.38 11.94
N LYS A 12 16.15 -6.41 13.28
CA LYS A 12 16.96 -5.51 14.13
C LYS A 12 18.46 -5.78 14.00
N VAL A 13 18.89 -7.04 13.96
CA VAL A 13 20.31 -7.38 13.71
C VAL A 13 20.74 -6.91 12.32
N GLN A 14 19.90 -7.10 11.30
CA GLN A 14 20.21 -6.69 9.93
C GLN A 14 20.37 -5.18 9.75
N VAL A 15 19.57 -4.36 10.45
CA VAL A 15 19.74 -2.90 10.39
C VAL A 15 20.99 -2.44 11.14
N LEU A 16 21.33 -3.08 12.28
CA LEU A 16 22.55 -2.76 13.02
C LEU A 16 23.81 -3.05 12.20
N ASP A 17 23.82 -4.18 11.49
CA ASP A 17 24.85 -4.50 10.49
C ASP A 17 24.99 -3.36 9.46
N ALA A 18 23.88 -2.86 8.92
CA ALA A 18 23.87 -1.78 7.93
C ALA A 18 24.49 -0.48 8.51
N GLU A 19 24.07 -0.08 9.71
CA GLU A 19 24.59 1.11 10.40
C GLU A 19 26.10 0.99 10.71
N MET A 20 26.58 -0.20 11.05
CA MET A 20 28.01 -0.45 11.25
C MET A 20 28.79 -0.36 9.92
N MET A 21 28.23 -0.87 8.82
CA MET A 21 28.85 -0.81 7.50
C MET A 21 28.87 0.59 6.90
N LYS A 22 27.85 1.44 7.18
CA LYS A 22 27.80 2.86 6.77
C LYS A 22 29.04 3.65 7.19
N ARG A 23 29.73 3.25 8.27
CA ARG A 23 30.94 3.91 8.78
C ARG A 23 32.21 3.59 8.01
N LYS A 24 32.17 2.61 7.09
CA LYS A 24 33.32 2.17 6.31
C LYS A 24 33.25 2.76 4.89
N PRO A 25 34.38 3.19 4.30
CA PRO A 25 34.39 3.73 2.94
C PRO A 25 34.03 2.66 1.89
N ASN A 26 33.47 3.10 0.75
CA ASN A 26 33.21 2.30 -0.46
C ASN A 26 32.25 1.09 -0.34
N ASN A 27 31.42 1.03 0.71
CA ASN A 27 30.50 -0.10 0.94
C ASN A 27 29.04 0.16 0.56
N THR A 28 28.76 1.19 -0.23
CA THR A 28 27.38 1.65 -0.52
C THR A 28 26.43 0.54 -0.94
N LYS A 29 26.87 -0.33 -1.86
CA LYS A 29 26.05 -1.45 -2.35
C LYS A 29 25.69 -2.44 -1.23
N GLU A 30 26.65 -2.76 -0.37
CA GLU A 30 26.46 -3.71 0.74
C GLU A 30 25.56 -3.12 1.83
N VAL A 31 25.75 -1.83 2.16
CA VAL A 31 24.91 -1.10 3.11
C VAL A 31 23.45 -1.10 2.65
N LEU A 32 23.19 -0.74 1.39
CA LEU A 32 21.85 -0.77 0.82
C LEU A 32 21.25 -2.18 0.80
N GLN A 33 22.05 -3.21 0.50
CA GLN A 33 21.58 -4.59 0.53
C GLN A 33 21.14 -5.00 1.94
N LYS A 34 21.85 -4.56 2.98
CA LYS A 34 21.52 -4.85 4.38
C LYS A 34 20.26 -4.14 4.84
N TYR A 35 20.08 -2.86 4.48
CA TYR A 35 18.80 -2.17 4.71
C TYR A 35 17.65 -2.87 3.99
N ARG A 36 17.81 -3.24 2.71
CA ARG A 36 16.78 -3.95 1.93
C ARG A 36 16.40 -5.28 2.58
N ALA A 37 17.37 -6.03 3.09
CA ALA A 37 17.12 -7.27 3.82
C ALA A 37 16.33 -7.02 5.12
N ALA A 38 16.71 -6.01 5.91
CA ALA A 38 16.03 -5.63 7.14
C ALA A 38 14.58 -5.20 6.88
N ILE A 39 14.36 -4.35 5.88
CA ILE A 39 13.03 -3.90 5.44
C ILE A 39 12.16 -5.08 5.03
N ALA A 40 12.68 -5.96 4.17
CA ALA A 40 11.93 -7.13 3.70
C ALA A 40 11.58 -8.09 4.84
N SER A 41 12.49 -8.27 5.80
CA SER A 41 12.26 -9.09 6.99
C SER A 41 11.17 -8.49 7.89
N ALA A 42 11.25 -7.18 8.19
CA ALA A 42 10.25 -6.49 8.99
C ALA A 42 8.86 -6.50 8.35
N ALA A 43 8.78 -6.16 7.06
CA ALA A 43 7.53 -6.09 6.31
C ALA A 43 6.83 -7.45 6.22
N ARG A 44 7.57 -8.53 5.89
CA ARG A 44 7.00 -9.89 5.81
C ARG A 44 6.49 -10.40 7.16
N SER A 45 7.13 -9.99 8.26
CA SER A 45 6.70 -10.34 9.60
C SER A 45 5.60 -9.43 10.16
N GLY A 46 5.10 -8.47 9.38
CA GLY A 46 4.02 -7.57 9.79
C GLY A 46 4.45 -6.40 10.70
N PHE A 47 5.75 -6.17 10.88
CA PHE A 47 6.27 -5.07 11.70
C PHE A 47 6.38 -3.78 10.88
N LEU A 48 5.22 -3.19 10.56
CA LEU A 48 5.15 -1.97 9.74
C LEU A 48 5.94 -0.81 10.35
N GLN A 49 5.94 -0.67 11.67
CA GLN A 49 6.72 0.33 12.40
C GLN A 49 8.24 0.19 12.15
N ASP A 50 8.76 -1.04 12.18
CA ASP A 50 10.17 -1.33 11.95
C ASP A 50 10.50 -1.12 10.46
N ALA A 51 9.61 -1.55 9.54
CA ALA A 51 9.78 -1.30 8.11
C ALA A 51 9.82 0.20 7.77
N ALA A 52 8.95 1.01 8.40
CA ALA A 52 8.93 2.46 8.24
C ALA A 52 10.25 3.09 8.72
N LEU A 53 10.72 2.69 9.90
CA LEU A 53 11.98 3.17 10.47
C LEU A 53 13.17 2.79 9.58
N PHE A 54 13.24 1.55 9.09
CA PHE A 54 14.36 1.11 8.25
C PHE A 54 14.37 1.79 6.89
N HIS A 55 13.20 2.08 6.33
CA HIS A 55 13.11 2.95 5.15
C HIS A 55 13.65 4.36 5.42
N PHE A 56 13.30 4.95 6.56
CA PHE A 56 13.82 6.27 6.94
C PHE A 56 15.35 6.27 7.12
N LEU A 57 15.92 5.27 7.81
CA LEU A 57 17.37 5.13 7.97
C LEU A 57 18.09 4.92 6.63
N CYS A 58 17.51 4.11 5.75
CA CYS A 58 18.05 3.93 4.41
C CYS A 58 18.01 5.24 3.60
N ALA A 59 16.93 6.03 3.72
CA ALA A 59 16.85 7.33 3.08
C ALA A 59 17.91 8.31 3.62
N ASP A 60 18.12 8.37 4.93
CA ASP A 60 19.17 9.17 5.57
C ASP A 60 20.55 8.79 5.01
N TYR A 61 20.83 7.48 4.88
CA TYR A 61 22.07 7.04 4.26
C TYR A 61 22.18 7.46 2.79
N CYS A 62 21.14 7.27 1.97
CA CYS A 62 21.15 7.68 0.57
C CYS A 62 21.39 9.19 0.41
N GLN A 63 20.91 10.02 1.35
CA GLN A 63 21.15 11.47 1.32
C GLN A 63 22.64 11.82 1.44
N THR A 64 23.44 10.96 2.07
CA THR A 64 24.90 11.17 2.21
C THR A 64 25.70 10.77 0.98
N VAL A 65 25.06 10.20 -0.04
CA VAL A 65 25.71 9.68 -1.25
C VAL A 65 25.10 10.37 -2.47
N ASP A 66 25.90 11.22 -3.15
CA ASP A 66 25.43 12.09 -4.25
C ASP A 66 24.70 11.35 -5.38
N SER A 67 25.02 10.08 -5.63
CA SER A 67 24.42 9.29 -6.71
C SER A 67 23.08 8.64 -6.36
N LEU A 68 22.52 8.86 -5.17
CA LEU A 68 21.36 8.12 -4.64
C LEU A 68 20.15 9.01 -4.29
N GLU A 69 20.02 10.17 -4.94
CA GLU A 69 18.90 11.10 -4.72
C GLU A 69 17.54 10.43 -4.97
N HIS A 70 17.41 9.64 -6.04
CA HIS A 70 16.16 8.94 -6.37
C HIS A 70 15.80 7.89 -5.32
N GLU A 71 16.79 7.14 -4.83
CA GLU A 71 16.62 6.17 -3.76
C GLU A 71 16.24 6.84 -2.44
N HIS A 72 16.83 8.00 -2.14
CA HIS A 72 16.47 8.81 -0.97
C HIS A 72 14.98 9.17 -1.01
N GLU A 73 14.50 9.75 -2.11
CA GLU A 73 13.09 10.12 -2.27
C GLU A 73 12.16 8.91 -2.21
N SER A 74 12.51 7.83 -2.92
CA SER A 74 11.73 6.59 -2.93
C SER A 74 11.57 5.99 -1.53
N HIS A 75 12.65 6.01 -0.74
CA HIS A 75 12.63 5.49 0.63
C HIS A 75 11.85 6.40 1.58
N LEU A 76 11.90 7.73 1.41
CA LEU A 76 11.04 8.64 2.19
C LEU A 76 9.56 8.44 1.90
N HIS A 77 9.16 8.26 0.64
CA HIS A 77 7.77 7.94 0.29
C HIS A 77 7.30 6.63 0.93
N LYS A 78 8.12 5.59 0.90
CA LYS A 78 7.79 4.30 1.54
C LYS A 78 7.72 4.43 3.05
N ALA A 79 8.66 5.13 3.69
CA ALA A 79 8.62 5.37 5.12
C ALA A 79 7.30 6.08 5.52
N HIS A 80 6.92 7.11 4.77
CA HIS A 80 5.67 7.83 4.96
C HIS A 80 4.43 6.92 4.81
N GLU A 81 4.39 6.09 3.77
CA GLU A 81 3.31 5.11 3.55
C GLU A 81 3.18 4.15 4.72
N TYR A 82 4.28 3.51 5.15
CA TYR A 82 4.26 2.57 6.28
C TYR A 82 3.88 3.24 7.60
N TYR A 83 4.36 4.45 7.88
CA TYR A 83 3.94 5.20 9.07
C TYR A 83 2.44 5.52 9.02
N THR A 84 1.91 5.86 7.86
CA THR A 84 0.48 6.12 7.66
C THR A 84 -0.34 4.85 7.87
N SER A 85 0.05 3.74 7.24
CA SER A 85 -0.64 2.45 7.37
C SER A 85 -0.60 1.89 8.80
N TRP A 86 0.48 2.14 9.54
CA TRP A 86 0.58 1.78 10.95
C TRP A 86 -0.27 2.67 11.87
N GLY A 87 -0.69 3.86 11.42
CA GLY A 87 -1.47 4.82 12.19
C GLY A 87 -0.66 5.94 12.85
N ALA A 88 0.64 6.04 12.57
CA ALA A 88 1.51 7.11 13.06
C ALA A 88 1.42 8.38 12.20
N SER A 89 0.21 8.92 12.06
CA SER A 89 -0.09 10.07 11.18
C SER A 89 0.69 11.34 11.52
N GLU A 90 1.01 11.57 12.81
CA GLU A 90 1.83 12.72 13.21
C GLU A 90 3.29 12.58 12.74
N VAL A 91 3.82 11.35 12.77
CA VAL A 91 5.18 11.07 12.28
C VAL A 91 5.21 11.24 10.77
N ALA A 92 4.22 10.72 10.06
CA ALA A 92 4.06 10.91 8.62
C ALA A 92 4.00 12.41 8.23
N ARG A 93 3.14 13.20 8.88
CA ARG A 93 3.08 14.66 8.68
C ARG A 93 4.38 15.39 9.06
N SER A 94 5.11 14.89 10.06
CA SER A 94 6.44 15.42 10.39
C SER A 94 7.47 15.14 9.29
N LEU A 95 7.39 13.99 8.60
CA LEU A 95 8.22 13.72 7.41
C LEU A 95 7.89 14.69 6.28
N GLU A 96 6.60 14.93 6.00
CA GLU A 96 6.17 15.89 4.96
C GLU A 96 6.71 17.30 5.20
N ARG A 97 6.68 17.76 6.46
CA ARG A 97 7.22 19.09 6.83
C ARG A 97 8.75 19.17 6.73
N ARG A 98 9.47 18.08 7.02
CA ARG A 98 10.94 18.04 6.99
C ARG A 98 11.49 17.92 5.58
N TYR A 99 10.77 17.24 4.69
CA TYR A 99 11.19 17.00 3.31
C TYR A 99 10.15 17.54 2.32
N PRO A 100 9.82 18.84 2.37
CA PRO A 100 8.77 19.40 1.53
C PRO A 100 9.04 19.20 0.05
N GLN A 101 10.30 19.15 -0.38
CA GLN A 101 10.71 18.89 -1.77
C GLN A 101 10.29 17.50 -2.28
N VAL A 102 10.26 16.50 -1.40
CA VAL A 102 9.91 15.11 -1.74
C VAL A 102 8.40 14.93 -1.78
N PHE A 103 7.69 15.53 -0.82
CA PHE A 103 6.23 15.38 -0.69
C PHE A 103 5.43 16.47 -1.40
N ARG A 104 6.08 17.52 -1.94
CA ARG A 104 5.38 18.49 -2.77
C ARG A 104 4.83 17.74 -3.96
N ARG A 105 3.49 17.71 -4.05
CA ARG A 105 2.83 17.35 -5.30
C ARG A 105 3.44 18.26 -6.36
N ARG A 106 4.17 17.70 -7.33
CA ARG A 106 4.51 18.45 -8.55
C ARG A 106 3.19 19.01 -9.03
N SER A 107 3.02 20.32 -8.92
CA SER A 107 1.91 21.06 -9.49
C SER A 107 2.10 21.08 -11.00
N GLY A 108 2.15 19.89 -11.60
CA GLY A 108 1.89 19.71 -13.01
C GLY A 108 0.41 20.00 -13.15
N THR A 109 0.12 21.20 -13.66
CA THR A 109 -1.01 21.44 -14.54
C THR A 109 -1.25 20.17 -15.36
N ARG A 110 -2.23 19.34 -14.95
CA ARG A 110 -2.94 18.54 -15.94
C ARG A 110 -3.50 19.60 -16.88
N PRO A 111 -3.18 19.62 -18.19
CA PRO A 111 -4.02 20.38 -19.09
C PRO A 111 -5.41 19.80 -18.87
N SER A 112 -6.31 20.63 -18.34
CA SER A 112 -7.74 20.39 -18.45
C SER A 112 -8.04 20.50 -19.94
N LEU A 113 -7.74 19.42 -20.66
CA LEU A 113 -8.39 19.12 -21.92
C LEU A 113 -9.87 19.02 -21.56
N GLY A 114 -10.56 20.14 -21.74
CA GLY A 114 -12.00 20.18 -21.74
C GLY A 114 -12.49 19.23 -22.81
N SER A 115 -12.72 17.98 -22.44
CA SER A 115 -13.54 17.09 -23.25
C SER A 115 -14.97 17.35 -22.84
N ARG A 116 -15.53 18.33 -23.54
CA ARG A 116 -16.97 18.54 -23.76
C ARG A 116 -17.65 17.18 -23.83
N GLY A 117 -18.69 17.00 -23.02
CA GLY A 117 -19.43 15.75 -22.98
C GLY A 117 -19.98 15.36 -24.34
N HIS A 118 -19.52 14.22 -24.85
CA HIS A 118 -20.35 13.36 -25.68
C HIS A 118 -20.94 12.28 -24.77
N ARG A 119 -22.21 12.47 -24.38
CA ARG A 119 -23.07 11.38 -23.93
C ARG A 119 -23.30 10.46 -25.13
N SER A 120 -22.48 9.43 -25.26
CA SER A 120 -22.87 8.26 -26.06
C SER A 120 -23.86 7.46 -25.22
N SER A 121 -25.13 7.63 -25.56
CA SER A 121 -26.24 6.81 -25.07
C SER A 121 -26.07 5.39 -25.61
N THR A 122 -25.38 4.52 -24.86
CA THR A 122 -25.50 3.08 -25.06
C THR A 122 -26.65 2.59 -24.20
N LYS A 123 -27.80 2.39 -24.86
CA LYS A 123 -28.97 1.67 -24.35
C LYS A 123 -28.52 0.34 -23.75
N TYR A 124 -28.47 0.25 -22.43
CA TYR A 124 -28.71 -1.02 -21.74
C TYR A 124 -30.21 -1.08 -21.51
N GLU A 125 -30.87 -1.86 -22.35
CA GLU A 125 -32.26 -2.24 -22.20
C GLU A 125 -32.31 -3.29 -21.08
N THR A 126 -32.46 -2.82 -19.84
CA THR A 126 -32.78 -3.65 -18.70
C THR A 126 -34.28 -3.52 -18.47
N THR A 127 -35.02 -4.46 -19.03
CA THR A 127 -36.46 -4.63 -18.83
C THR A 127 -36.71 -5.15 -17.40
N VAL A 128 -36.90 -4.22 -16.47
CA VAL A 128 -37.66 -4.51 -15.25
C VAL A 128 -39.00 -3.83 -15.46
N ASP A 129 -40.02 -4.61 -15.80
CA ASP A 129 -41.43 -4.42 -15.40
C ASP A 129 -42.34 -5.33 -16.24
N ILE A 130 -42.68 -6.50 -15.69
CA ILE A 130 -43.95 -7.14 -16.03
C ILE A 130 -44.69 -7.46 -14.72
N ALA A 131 -45.63 -6.55 -14.44
CA ALA A 131 -46.98 -6.77 -13.97
C ALA A 131 -47.23 -7.60 -12.70
N ARG A 132 -47.58 -6.87 -11.65
CA ARG A 132 -48.45 -7.32 -10.56
C ARG A 132 -49.93 -7.30 -11.03
N ARG A 133 -50.68 -8.32 -10.59
CA ARG A 133 -52.15 -8.49 -10.57
C ARG A 133 -52.74 -9.23 -11.77
N HIS A 134 -53.21 -10.46 -11.55
CA HIS A 134 -54.65 -10.75 -11.47
C HIS A 134 -54.87 -11.98 -10.59
N SER A 135 -55.88 -11.86 -9.74
CA SER A 135 -56.43 -12.83 -8.79
C SER A 135 -57.29 -13.89 -9.48
N SER A 136 -57.63 -14.93 -8.70
CA SER A 136 -58.67 -15.96 -8.94
C SER A 136 -58.17 -17.13 -9.78
N GLY A 137 -58.22 -18.39 -9.37
CA GLY A 137 -58.87 -19.10 -8.28
C GLY A 137 -59.06 -20.56 -8.74
N VAL A 138 -59.12 -21.51 -7.79
CA VAL A 138 -59.63 -22.91 -7.92
C VAL A 138 -58.95 -23.82 -8.97
N SER A 139 -58.74 -25.13 -8.82
CA SER A 139 -59.05 -26.17 -7.84
C SER A 139 -58.39 -27.46 -8.37
N ASP A 140 -58.00 -28.38 -7.46
CA ASP A 140 -57.97 -29.84 -7.63
C ASP A 140 -57.14 -30.43 -8.80
N LEU A 141 -56.55 -31.63 -8.79
CA LEU A 141 -56.21 -32.74 -7.90
C LEU A 141 -55.36 -33.66 -8.82
N ASP A 142 -54.76 -34.71 -8.23
CA ASP A 142 -54.34 -35.94 -8.93
C ASP A 142 -52.99 -35.87 -9.69
N GLU A 143 -52.10 -36.86 -9.74
CA GLU A 143 -51.81 -38.13 -9.05
C GLU A 143 -50.70 -38.76 -9.92
N SER A 144 -49.82 -39.56 -9.31
CA SER A 144 -49.00 -40.61 -9.94
C SER A 144 -47.96 -40.21 -11.02
N ALA A 145 -46.65 -40.37 -10.77
CA ALA A 145 -45.86 -41.62 -10.82
C ALA A 145 -45.26 -41.92 -12.23
N GLU A 146 -44.18 -42.73 -12.20
CA GLU A 146 -43.31 -43.21 -13.29
C GLU A 146 -42.10 -42.29 -13.62
N PHE A 147 -40.85 -42.57 -13.22
CA PHE A 147 -39.99 -43.77 -13.32
C PHE A 147 -39.51 -44.05 -14.75
N LYS A 148 -38.23 -43.78 -15.04
CA LYS A 148 -37.28 -44.78 -15.56
C LYS A 148 -35.85 -44.24 -15.77
N THR A 149 -34.93 -44.96 -15.11
CA THR A 149 -33.53 -45.32 -15.44
C THR A 149 -32.54 -44.26 -15.85
#